data_AF-A0A5A7W318-F1
#
_entry.id   AF-A0A5A7W318-F1
#
_cell.length_a   1.000
_cell.length_b   1.000
_cell.length_c   1.000
_cell.angle_alpha   90.00
_cell.angle_beta   90.00
_cell.angle_gamma   90.00
#
_symmetry.space_group_name_H-M   'P 1'
#
loop_
_entity.id
_entity.type
_entity.pdbx_description
1 polymer ?
#
loop_
_entity_poly.entity_id
_entity_poly.type
_entity_poly.pdbx_seq_one_letter_code
_entity_poly.pdbx_strand_id
1 'polypeptide(L)'
;MHSAYINGKDIRTGTVISVAAKSVAPGEILALEYPNKSRVSGKVISASHNELEVEINSEGWRLRPHAPSDDTIHNDLSNEDASFWTVQAKL
;
A
#
# COMPACT_ATOMS: atom_id res chain seq x y z
N MET A 1 8.41 17.56 -3.56
CA MET A 1 8.40 16.10 -3.77
C MET A 1 8.71 15.49 -2.42
N HIS A 2 7.71 14.98 -1.70
CA HIS A 2 7.90 14.43 -0.35
C HIS A 2 8.30 12.96 -0.50
N SER A 3 9.61 12.69 -0.44
CA SER A 3 10.14 11.34 -0.38
C SER A 3 10.43 11.00 1.08
N ALA A 4 10.15 9.77 1.50
CA ALA A 4 10.69 9.24 2.74
C ALA A 4 11.49 7.98 2.50
N TYR A 5 12.40 7.69 3.42
CA TYR A 5 13.34 6.60 3.29
C TYR A 5 12.93 5.45 4.20
N ILE A 6 12.49 4.36 3.59
CA ILE A 6 12.21 3.11 4.30
C ILE A 6 13.37 2.16 4.03
N ASN A 7 14.15 1.92 5.08
CA ASN A 7 15.34 1.06 5.04
C ASN A 7 16.34 1.45 3.93
N GLY A 8 16.57 2.76 3.73
CA GLY A 8 17.44 3.29 2.67
C GLY A 8 16.83 3.34 1.27
N LYS A 9 15.53 3.07 1.12
CA LYS A 9 14.82 3.11 -0.16
C LYS A 9 13.69 4.14 -0.16
N ASP A 10 13.64 4.96 -1.21
CA ASP A 10 12.66 6.02 -1.40
C ASP A 10 11.23 5.46 -1.55
N ILE A 11 10.33 5.82 -0.64
CA ILE A 11 8.89 5.85 -0.88
C ILE A 11 8.57 7.22 -1.44
N ARG A 12 8.06 7.25 -2.67
CA ARG A 12 7.65 8.48 -3.35
C ARG A 12 6.16 8.47 -3.58
N THR A 13 5.54 9.63 -3.43
CA THR A 13 4.16 9.87 -3.90
C THR A 13 4.01 9.42 -5.36
N GLY A 14 2.96 8.70 -5.68
CA GLY A 14 2.73 8.08 -6.99
C GLY A 14 3.27 6.65 -7.13
N THR A 15 4.04 6.15 -6.15
CA THR A 15 4.49 4.74 -6.17
C THR A 15 3.31 3.81 -5.97
N VAL A 16 3.15 2.83 -6.87
CA VAL A 16 2.19 1.74 -6.72
C VAL A 16 2.85 0.62 -5.92
N ILE A 17 2.17 0.16 -4.87
CA ILE A 17 2.62 -0.93 -4.00
C ILE A 17 1.56 -2.02 -3.97
N SER A 18 2.01 -3.26 -3.77
CA SER A 18 1.13 -4.39 -3.53
C SER A 18 0.92 -4.54 -2.03
N VAL A 19 -0.31 -4.74 -1.60
CA VAL A 19 -0.70 -4.92 -0.21
C VAL A 19 -1.27 -6.33 -0.07
N ALA A 20 -0.56 -7.19 0.65
CA ALA A 20 -1.01 -8.56 0.92
C ALA A 20 -1.50 -8.68 2.37
N ALA A 21 -2.79 -8.97 2.57
CA ALA A 21 -3.38 -9.18 3.88
C ALA A 21 -4.74 -9.89 3.82
N LYS A 22 -4.99 -10.78 4.79
CA LYS A 22 -6.28 -11.48 4.96
C LYS A 22 -7.43 -10.54 5.35
N SER A 23 -7.11 -9.40 5.97
CA SER A 23 -8.06 -8.37 6.38
C SER A 23 -7.32 -7.03 6.48
N VAL A 24 -8.03 -5.94 6.19
CA VAL A 24 -7.51 -4.58 6.28
C VAL A 24 -8.38 -3.80 7.27
N ALA A 25 -8.09 -3.98 8.55
CA ALA A 25 -8.79 -3.33 9.67
C ALA A 25 -7.80 -2.56 10.56
N PRO A 26 -8.23 -1.49 11.27
CA PRO A 26 -7.35 -0.75 12.18
C PRO A 26 -6.61 -1.66 13.16
N GLY A 27 -5.29 -1.51 13.25
CA GLY A 27 -4.41 -2.32 14.09
C GLY A 27 -3.81 -3.56 13.42
N GLU A 28 -4.34 -4.00 12.27
CA GLU A 28 -3.79 -5.14 11.52
C GLU A 28 -2.41 -4.82 10.94
N ILE A 29 -1.60 -5.86 10.73
CA ILE A 29 -0.29 -5.75 10.08
C ILE A 29 -0.39 -6.23 8.65
N LEU A 30 -0.08 -5.33 7.72
CA LEU A 30 -0.06 -5.59 6.28
C LEU A 30 1.38 -5.87 5.81
N ALA A 31 1.50 -6.76 4.85
CA ALA A 31 2.72 -6.89 4.06
C ALA A 31 2.62 -5.97 2.84
N LEU A 32 3.51 -4.98 2.77
CA LEU A 32 3.61 -4.03 1.67
C LEU A 32 4.81 -4.39 0.80
N GLU A 33 4.59 -4.56 -0.49
CA GLU A 33 5.64 -4.87 -1.46
C GLU A 33 5.80 -3.73 -2.48
N TYR A 34 7.00 -3.18 -2.56
CA TYR A 34 7.36 -2.10 -3.49
C TYR A 34 7.75 -2.67 -4.87
N PRO A 35 7.72 -1.84 -5.94
CA PRO A 35 8.11 -2.26 -7.28
C PRO A 35 9.53 -2.87 -7.39
N ASN A 36 10.41 -2.47 -6.48
CA ASN A 36 11.78 -3.00 -6.39
C ASN A 36 11.87 -4.33 -5.61
N LYS A 37 10.74 -5.01 -5.36
CA LYS A 37 10.60 -6.26 -4.61
C LYS A 37 11.02 -6.19 -3.13
N SER A 38 11.22 -5.00 -2.58
CA SER A 38 11.37 -4.84 -1.14
C SER A 38 10.01 -5.03 -0.47
N ARG A 39 10.01 -5.83 0.59
CA ARG A 39 8.85 -6.08 1.43
C ARG A 39 9.02 -5.42 2.78
N VAL A 40 7.99 -4.73 3.25
CA VAL A 40 7.96 -4.10 4.57
C VAL A 40 6.63 -4.37 5.25
N SER A 41 6.63 -4.27 6.58
CA SER A 41 5.42 -4.39 7.39
C SER A 41 4.86 -2.99 7.63
N GLY A 42 3.56 -2.81 7.41
CA GLY A 42 2.84 -1.59 7.77
C GLY A 42 1.70 -1.89 8.72
N LYS A 43 1.49 -1.07 9.74
CA LYS A 43 0.35 -1.20 10.65
C LYS A 43 -0.79 -0.32 10.17
N VAL A 44 -2.00 -0.88 10.04
CA VAL A 44 -3.18 -0.10 9.64
C VAL A 44 -3.54 0.90 10.74
N ILE A 45 -3.61 2.17 10.38
CA ILE A 45 -4.14 3.25 11.22
C ILE A 45 -5.66 3.34 10.99
N SER A 46 -6.05 3.45 9.72
CA SER A 46 -7.45 3.52 9.31
C SER A 46 -7.61 2.90 7.92
N ALA A 47 -8.78 2.34 7.63
CA ALA A 47 -9.07 1.71 6.34
C ALA A 47 -10.50 2.05 5.90
N SER A 48 -10.63 2.42 4.63
CA SER A 48 -11.88 2.69 3.96
C SER A 48 -11.81 2.23 2.50
N HIS A 49 -12.95 2.25 1.80
CA HIS A 49 -13.01 1.86 0.39
C HIS A 49 -12.12 2.70 -0.53
N ASN A 50 -11.84 3.96 -0.18
CA ASN A 50 -11.08 4.89 -1.03
C ASN A 50 -9.71 5.25 -0.47
N GLU A 51 -9.42 4.90 0.77
CA GLU A 51 -8.24 5.39 1.46
C GLU A 51 -7.81 4.40 2.53
N LEU A 52 -6.50 4.16 2.59
CA LEU A 52 -5.84 3.32 3.57
C LEU A 52 -4.72 4.15 4.19
N GLU A 53 -4.75 4.29 5.50
CA GLU A 53 -3.69 4.94 6.26
C GLU A 53 -2.89 3.86 6.98
N VAL A 54 -1.59 3.84 6.75
CA VAL A 54 -0.67 2.84 7.32
C VAL A 54 0.52 3.53 7.95
N GLU A 55 0.90 3.07 9.13
CA GLU A 55 2.16 3.41 9.76
C GLU A 55 3.23 2.45 9.25
N ILE A 56 4.30 2.98 8.67
CA ILE A 56 5.44 2.23 8.20
C ILE A 56 6.69 2.90 8.78
N ASN A 57 7.51 2.17 9.55
CA ASN A 57 8.66 2.71 10.27
C ASN A 57 8.36 3.97 11.12
N SER A 58 7.25 3.97 11.85
CA SER A 58 6.78 5.11 12.66
C SER A 58 6.43 6.37 11.85
N GLU A 59 6.26 6.25 10.53
CA GLU A 59 5.75 7.30 9.66
C GLU A 59 4.38 6.92 9.11
N GLY A 60 3.41 7.83 9.19
CA GLY A 60 2.09 7.64 8.61
C GLY A 60 2.09 7.88 7.09
N TRP A 61 1.46 6.98 6.35
CA TRP A 61 1.32 7.05 4.90
C TRP A 61 -0.13 6.90 4.50
N ARG A 62 -0.54 7.75 3.57
CA ARG A 62 -1.84 7.66 2.93
C ARG A 62 -1.71 6.98 1.58
N LEU A 63 -2.50 5.93 1.41
CA LEU A 63 -2.58 5.13 0.20
C LEU A 63 -3.99 5.24 -0.37
N ARG A 64 -4.12 5.18 -1.70
CA ARG A 64 -5.42 5.05 -2.38
C ARG A 64 -5.45 3.82 -3.25
N PRO A 65 -6.61 3.18 -3.47
CA PRO A 65 -6.71 2.08 -4.40
C PRO A 65 -6.12 2.50 -5.74
N HIS A 66 -5.21 1.69 -6.28
CA HIS A 66 -4.73 1.90 -7.63
C HIS A 66 -5.78 1.34 -8.59
N ALA A 67 -6.51 2.22 -9.27
CA ALA A 67 -7.34 1.79 -10.39
C ALA A 67 -6.41 1.47 -11.57
N PRO A 68 -6.41 0.24 -12.11
CA PRO A 68 -5.69 -0.03 -13.35
C PRO A 68 -6.28 0.91 -14.41
N SER A 69 -5.42 1.71 -15.03
CA SER A 69 -5.80 2.58 -16.14
C SER A 69 -5.91 1.75 -17.42
N ASP A 70 -6.78 0.74 -17.44
CA ASP A 70 -7.18 0.00 -18.63
C ASP A 70 -8.36 -0.92 -18.30
N ASP A 71 -9.27 -1.10 -19.26
CA ASP A 71 -10.54 -1.88 -19.25
C ASP A 71 -10.40 -3.40 -18.96
N THR A 72 -9.42 -3.82 -18.17
CA THR A 72 -9.23 -5.23 -17.84
C THR A 72 -9.85 -5.53 -16.47
N ILE A 73 -11.03 -6.15 -16.49
CA ILE A 73 -11.61 -6.78 -15.31
C ILE A 73 -10.65 -7.90 -14.88
N HIS A 74 -9.90 -7.67 -13.80
CA HIS A 74 -9.17 -8.74 -13.12
C HIS A 74 -10.18 -9.59 -12.33
N ASN A 75 -10.92 -10.43 -13.05
CA ASN A 75 -11.88 -11.39 -12.50
C ASN A 75 -11.24 -12.76 -12.18
N ASP A 76 -9.91 -12.84 -12.13
CA ASP A 76 -9.19 -14.04 -11.75
C ASP A 76 -8.25 -13.71 -10.58
N LEU A 77 -8.84 -13.58 -9.40
CA LEU A 77 -8.14 -13.64 -8.11
C LEU A 77 -7.75 -15.10 -7.82
N SER A 78 -6.89 -15.67 -8.66
CA SER A 78 -6.22 -16.94 -8.41
C SER A 78 -4.79 -16.69 -7.89
N ASN A 79 -4.69 -15.92 -6.80
CA ASN A 79 -3.61 -15.95 -5.80
C ASN A 79 -4.02 -14.99 -4.68
N GLU A 80 -4.74 -15.54 -3.71
CA GLU A 80 -5.58 -14.87 -2.72
C GLU A 80 -4.87 -13.74 -1.94
N ASP A 81 -5.54 -12.60 -1.78
CA ASP A 81 -5.28 -11.48 -0.82
C ASP A 81 -4.32 -10.32 -1.18
N ALA A 82 -3.88 -10.14 -2.44
CA ALA A 82 -3.08 -8.96 -2.82
C ALA A 82 -3.89 -7.85 -3.54
N SER A 83 -3.93 -6.64 -2.97
CA SER A 83 -4.53 -5.42 -3.58
C SER A 83 -3.47 -4.39 -3.95
N PHE A 84 -3.65 -3.63 -5.03
CA PHE A 84 -2.70 -2.58 -5.43
C PHE A 84 -3.13 -1.20 -4.94
N TRP A 85 -2.18 -0.46 -4.36
CA TRP A 85 -2.42 0.85 -3.77
C TRP A 85 -1.36 1.86 -4.20
N THR A 86 -1.76 3.10 -4.47
CA THR A 86 -0.87 4.20 -4.84
C THR A 86 -0.58 5.07 -3.62
N VAL A 87 0.69 5.26 -3.31
CA VAL A 87 1.14 6.19 -2.26
C VAL A 87 0.74 7.61 -2.64
N GLN A 88 -0.07 8.27 -1.82
CA GLN A 88 -0.51 9.64 -2.06
C GLN A 88 0.38 10.66 -1.37
N ALA A 89 0.57 10.49 -0.06
CA ALA A 89 1.24 11.47 0.78
C ALA A 89 1.71 10.83 2.09
N LYS A 90 2.67 11.50 2.72
CA LYS A 90 3.03 11.30 4.13
C LYS A 90 2.05 12.10 5.00
N LEU A 91 1.60 11.51 6.11
CA LEU A 91 0.73 12.15 7.11
C LEU A 91 1.51 13.05 8.07
#